data_AF-A0A965HGY3-F1
#
_entry.id   AF-A0A965HGY3-F1
#
_cell.length_a   1.000
_cell.length_b   1.000
_cell.length_c   1.000
_cell.angle_alpha   90.00
_cell.angle_beta   90.00
_cell.angle_gamma   90.00
#
_symmetry.space_group_name_H-M   'P 1'
#
loop_
_entity.id
_entity.type
_entity.pdbx_description
1 polymer ?
#
loop_
_entity_poly.entity_id
_entity_poly.type
_entity_poly.pdbx_seq_one_letter_code
_entity_poly.pdbx_strand_id
1 'polypeptide(L)' 'MVEVVVCRFGEDLAWTRNLPRGIRLTVYEKSPQDQTPWPESIPLENHSRDDFAWLHHLVERYDDLAELTV' A
#
# COMPACT_ATOMS: atom_id res chain seq x y z
N MET A 1 9.94 0.34 13.85
CA MET A 1 9.14 -0.76 13.22
C MET A 1 9.28 -0.64 11.71
N VAL A 2 9.23 -1.74 10.96
CA VAL A 2 9.29 -1.72 9.47
C VAL A 2 7.87 -1.81 8.90
N GLU A 3 7.58 -1.00 7.89
CA GLU A 3 6.35 -1.04 7.10
C GLU A 3 6.66 -1.35 5.63
N VAL A 4 5.83 -2.19 5.02
CA VAL A 4 5.83 -2.43 3.58
C VAL A 4 4.62 -1.75 2.98
N VAL A 5 4.83 -0.86 2.02
CA VAL A 5 3.77 -0.13 1.31
C VAL A 5 3.69 -0.63 -0.13
N VAL A 6 2.51 -1.10 -0.52
CA VAL A 6 2.29 -1.63 -1.86
C VAL A 6 1.24 -0.79 -2.57
N CYS A 7 1.60 -0.31 -3.76
CA CYS A 7 0.67 0.31 -4.70
C CYS A 7 0.16 -0.77 -5.67
N ARG A 8 -1.08 -1.22 -5.51
CA ARG A 8 -1.69 -2.30 -6.30
C ARG A 8 -2.54 -1.76 -7.44
N PHE A 9 -2.47 -2.41 -8.61
CA PHE A 9 -3.31 -2.20 -9.78
C PHE A 9 -3.76 -3.55 -10.39
N GLY A 10 -4.30 -4.43 -9.54
CA GLY A 10 -4.92 -5.70 -9.95
C GLY A 10 -4.04 -6.93 -9.78
N GLU A 11 -2.77 -6.77 -9.42
CA GLU A 11 -1.84 -7.87 -9.22
C GLU A 11 -2.21 -8.74 -8.00
N ASP A 12 -1.73 -9.98 -7.98
CA ASP A 12 -1.83 -10.82 -6.79
C ASP A 12 -0.73 -10.46 -5.79
N LEU A 13 -1.12 -10.15 -4.54
CA LEU A 13 -0.20 -9.85 -3.45
C LEU A 13 -0.06 -11.02 -2.47
N ALA A 14 -0.32 -12.25 -2.92
CA ALA A 14 -0.15 -13.49 -2.14
C ALA A 14 1.20 -13.59 -1.40
N TRP A 15 2.26 -12.99 -1.96
CA TRP A 15 3.60 -12.96 -1.37
C TRP A 15 3.64 -12.23 -0.02
N THR A 16 2.73 -11.29 0.23
CA THR A 16 2.65 -10.53 1.48
C THR A 16 2.36 -11.43 2.69
N ARG A 17 1.79 -12.63 2.46
CA ARG A 17 1.59 -13.66 3.49
C ARG A 17 2.90 -14.20 4.07
N ASN A 18 4.01 -14.00 3.36
CA ASN A 18 5.34 -14.45 3.80
C ASN A 18 6.10 -13.36 4.55
N LEU A 19 5.51 -12.17 4.77
CA LEU A 19 6.16 -11.12 5.55
C LEU A 19 6.38 -11.58 6.99
N PRO A 20 7.57 -11.34 7.57
CA PRO A 20 7.83 -11.58 8.99
C PRO A 20 6.78 -10.94 9.90
N ARG A 21 6.50 -11.60 11.04
CA ARG A 21 5.62 -11.03 12.07
C ARG A 21 6.17 -9.69 12.56
N GLY A 22 5.29 -8.73 12.78
CA GLY A 22 5.64 -7.39 13.26
C GLY A 22 5.99 -6.39 12.15
N ILE A 23 5.94 -6.79 10.87
CA ILE A 23 5.91 -5.86 9.75
C ILE A 23 4.49 -5.35 9.56
N ARG A 24 4.34 -4.03 9.48
CA ARG A 24 3.09 -3.39 9.08
C ARG A 24 2.98 -3.49 7.56
N LEU A 25 1.79 -3.85 7.05
CA LEU A 25 1.50 -3.86 5.61
C LEU A 25 0.44 -2.80 5.33
N THR A 26 0.74 -1.88 4.42
CA THR A 26 -0.22 -0.93 3.88
C THR A 26 -0.35 -1.17 2.38
N VAL A 27 -1.57 -1.42 1.91
CA VAL A 27 -1.85 -1.59 0.47
C VAL A 27 -2.72 -0.44 0.00
N TYR A 28 -2.24 0.34 -0.96
CA TYR A 28 -3.05 1.29 -1.72
C TYR A 28 -3.62 0.59 -2.95
N GLU A 29 -4.94 0.63 -3.08
CA GLU A 29 -5.67 0.01 -4.18
C GLU A 29 -6.03 1.06 -5.23
N LYS A 30 -5.41 0.94 -6.41
CA LYS A 30 -5.66 1.80 -7.57
C LYS A 30 -6.47 1.08 -8.65
N SER A 31 -6.79 -0.21 -8.47
CA SER A 31 -7.58 -0.95 -9.46
C SER A 31 -8.91 -0.24 -9.78
N PRO A 32 -9.38 -0.36 -11.02
CA PRO A 32 -10.72 0.09 -11.39
C PRO A 32 -11.81 -0.58 -10.51
N GLN A 33 -12.94 0.11 -10.32
CA GLN A 33 -14.02 -0.32 -9.41
C GLN A 33 -14.70 -1.64 -9.80
N ASP A 34 -14.52 -2.11 -11.03
CA ASP A 34 -15.05 -3.38 -11.52
C ASP A 34 -14.16 -4.59 -11.15
N GLN A 35 -13.00 -4.36 -10.52
CA GLN A 35 -12.14 -5.41 -9.98
C GLN A 35 -12.32 -5.59 -8.48
N THR A 36 -12.17 -6.82 -8.01
CA THR A 36 -12.14 -7.11 -6.57
C THR A 36 -10.90 -6.48 -5.93
N PRO A 37 -11.05 -5.61 -4.92
CA PRO A 37 -9.93 -4.99 -4.23
C PRO A 37 -9.16 -6.02 -3.39
N TRP A 38 -7.89 -5.73 -3.12
CA TRP A 38 -7.14 -6.54 -2.15
C TRP A 38 -7.74 -6.40 -0.75
N PRO A 39 -7.80 -7.47 0.07
CA PRO A 39 -8.32 -7.38 1.43
C PRO A 39 -7.63 -6.27 2.24
N GLU A 40 -8.43 -5.47 2.94
CA GLU A 40 -7.98 -4.38 3.84
C GLU A 40 -7.14 -3.29 3.14
N SER A 41 -7.19 -3.23 1.81
CA SER A 41 -6.55 -2.17 1.04
C SER A 41 -7.29 -0.83 1.17
N ILE A 42 -6.53 0.25 0.99
CA ILE A 42 -7.01 1.62 1.05
C ILE A 42 -7.21 2.10 -0.38
N PRO A 43 -8.44 2.49 -0.77
CA PRO A 43 -8.66 3.06 -2.10
C PRO A 43 -7.78 4.28 -2.32
N LEU A 44 -7.10 4.33 -3.46
CA LEU A 44 -6.31 5.47 -3.91
C LEU A 44 -6.64 5.73 -5.38
N GLU A 45 -6.93 6.98 -5.73
CA GLU A 45 -7.19 7.34 -7.12
C GLU A 45 -5.99 6.95 -7.99
N ASN A 46 -6.26 6.41 -9.19
CA ASN A 46 -5.22 6.07 -10.13
C ASN A 46 -4.64 7.32 -10.82
N HIS A 47 -4.03 8.19 -10.02
CA HIS A 47 -3.30 9.36 -10.46
C HIS A 47 -1.82 9.01 -10.61
N SER A 48 -1.24 9.17 -11.80
CA SER A 48 0.17 8.88 -12.08
C SER A 48 0.58 7.42 -11.79
N ARG A 49 1.90 7.16 -11.74
CA ARG A 49 2.50 5.87 -11.38
C ARG A 49 2.52 5.66 -9.86
N ASP A 50 3.50 4.91 -9.38
CA ASP A 50 3.78 4.59 -7.99
C ASP A 50 4.25 5.79 -7.16
N ASP A 51 4.90 6.78 -7.78
CA ASP A 51 5.42 8.00 -7.11
C ASP A 51 4.34 8.74 -6.30
N PHE A 52 3.13 8.82 -6.85
CA PHE A 52 2.01 9.49 -6.18
C PHE A 52 1.59 8.75 -4.91
N ALA A 53 1.57 7.41 -4.94
CA ALA A 53 1.22 6.61 -3.77
C ALA A 53 2.24 6.83 -2.64
N TRP A 54 3.52 6.94 -2.97
CA TRP A 54 4.58 7.25 -2.01
C TRP A 54 4.41 8.62 -1.36
N LEU A 55 4.21 9.67 -2.16
CA LEU A 55 3.99 11.02 -1.63
C LEU A 55 2.70 11.11 -0.80
N HIS A 56 1.63 10.51 -1.27
CA HIS A 56 0.36 10.43 -0.55
C HIS A 56 0.55 9.74 0.81
N HIS A 57 1.27 8.61 0.85
CA HIS A 57 1.56 7.91 2.10
C HIS A 57 2.36 8.78 3.08
N LEU A 58 3.42 9.43 2.60
CA LEU A 58 4.28 10.27 3.44
C LEU A 58 3.53 11.48 4.02
N VAL A 59 2.63 12.09 3.23
CA VAL A 59 1.86 13.27 3.67
C VAL A 59 0.73 12.88 4.60
N GLU A 60 -0.13 11.94 4.20
CA GLU A 60 -1.34 11.58 4.96
C GLU A 60 -1.04 10.81 6.24
N ARG A 61 0.14 10.18 6.35
CA ARG A 61 0.55 9.40 7.52
C ARG A 61 1.76 9.96 8.24
N TYR A 62 2.12 11.21 8.00
CA TYR A 62 3.36 11.81 8.52
C TYR A 62 3.62 11.52 10.00
N ASP A 63 2.59 11.65 10.85
CA ASP A 63 2.70 11.46 12.30
C ASP A 63 2.69 9.98 12.75
N ASP A 64 2.40 9.02 11.86
CA ASP A 64 2.37 7.57 12.12
C ASP A 64 3.29 6.79 11.15
N LEU A 65 4.27 7.46 10.55
CA LEU A 65 5.25 6.78 9.70
C LEU A 65 6.09 5.79 10.52
N ALA A 66 6.33 4.63 9.92
CA ALA A 66 7.30 3.67 10.42
C ALA A 66 8.73 4.25 10.38
N GLU A 67 9.63 3.75 11.22
CA GLU A 67 11.05 4.13 11.20
C GLU A 67 11.70 3.80 9.84
N LEU A 68 11.20 2.75 9.18
CA LEU A 68 11.58 2.36 7.84
C LEU A 68 10.33 1.91 7.08
N THR A 69 10.08 2.57 5.95
CA THR A 69 9.04 2.20 4.98
C THR A 69 9.70 1.74 3.69
N VAL A 70 9.27 0.59 3.16
CA VAL A 70 9.79 -0.04 1.94
C VAL A 70 8.68 -0.34 0.95
#